data_AF-A0A534IPR3-F1
#
_entry.id   AF-A0A534IPR3-F1
#
_cell.length_a   1.000
_cell.length_b   1.000
_cell.length_c   1.000
_cell.angle_alpha   90.00
_cell.angle_beta   90.00
_cell.angle_gamma   90.00
#
_symmetry.space_group_name_H-M   'P 1'
#
loop_
_entity.id
_entity.type
_entity.pdbx_description
1 polymer ?
#
loop_
_entity_poly.entity_id
_entity_poly.type
_entity_poly.pdbx_seq_one_letter_code
_entity_poly.pdbx_strand_id
1 'polypeptide(L)' 'MSGPRRFIEVKVRPGARESALRQDASGAWFAELRSPPADGKANAELIGLVAKHFDCPKAAVS' A
#
# COMPACT_ATOMS: atom_id res chain seq x y z
N MET A 1 -24.00 1.22 3.23
CA MET A 1 -23.54 -0.14 3.62
C MET A 1 -22.06 -0.23 3.27
N SER A 2 -21.18 -0.41 4.26
CA SER A 2 -19.76 -0.62 3.99
C SER A 2 -19.60 -1.99 3.34
N GLY A 3 -18.91 -2.07 2.19
CA GLY A 3 -18.67 -3.33 1.49
C GLY A 3 -17.86 -4.33 2.34
N PRO A 4 -17.72 -5.58 1.89
CA PRO A 4 -16.93 -6.58 2.62
C PRO A 4 -15.48 -6.09 2.78
N ARG A 5 -14.98 -6.11 4.02
CA ARG A 5 -13.59 -5.78 4.34
C ARG A 5 -12.69 -6.88 3.79
N ARG A 6 -11.60 -6.50 3.14
CA ARG A 6 -10.57 -7.41 2.65
C ARG A 6 -9.28 -7.13 3.38
N PHE A 7 -8.62 -8.19 3.81
CA PHE A 7 -7.28 -8.12 4.38
C PHE A 7 -6.29 -8.60 3.32
N ILE A 8 -5.22 -7.83 3.12
CA ILE A 8 -4.11 -8.21 2.26
C ILE A 8 -2.82 -8.12 3.08
N GLU A 9 -1.90 -9.03 2.81
CA GLU A 9 -0.56 -8.99 3.37
C GLU A 9 0.37 -8.37 2.33
N VAL A 10 1.10 -7.32 2.72
CA VAL A 10 1.95 -6.54 1.81
C VAL A 10 3.37 -6.50 2.34
N LYS A 11 4.33 -6.96 1.53
CA LYS A 11 5.75 -6.82 1.81
C LYS A 11 6.24 -5.46 1.35
N VAL A 12 6.74 -4.65 2.28
CA VAL A 12 7.11 -3.25 2.02
C VAL A 12 8.63 -3.09 1.92
N ARG A 13 9.08 -2.35 0.90
CA ARG A 13 10.46 -1.90 0.71
C ARG A 13 10.51 -0.36 0.67
N PRO A 14 10.83 0.30 1.80
CA PRO A 14 11.06 1.73 1.86
C PRO A 14 12.36 2.15 1.16
N GLY A 15 12.48 3.44 0.82
CA GLY A 15 13.68 4.01 0.19
C GLY A 15 13.92 3.53 -1.24
N ALA A 16 12.88 3.08 -1.93
CA ALA A 16 12.95 2.72 -3.34
C ALA A 16 13.01 3.98 -4.23
N ARG A 17 13.38 3.80 -5.51
CA ARG A 17 13.40 4.90 -6.48
C ARG A 17 11.99 5.35 -6.88
N GLU A 18 11.03 4.44 -6.83
CA GLU A 18 9.65 4.66 -7.25
C GLU A 18 8.66 4.11 -6.23
N SER A 19 7.44 4.65 -6.29
CA SER A 19 6.32 4.24 -5.47
C SER A 19 5.43 3.31 -6.29
N ALA A 20 5.40 2.01 -5.99
CA ALA A 20 4.61 1.04 -6.73
C ALA A 20 4.05 -0.07 -5.82
N LEU A 21 2.81 -0.48 -6.08
CA LEU A 21 2.18 -1.65 -5.47
C LEU A 21 1.94 -2.67 -6.58
N ARG A 22 2.47 -3.88 -6.40
CA ARG A 22 2.38 -4.98 -7.37
C ARG A 22 1.94 -6.25 -6.68
N GLN A 23 1.18 -7.06 -7.40
CA GLN A 23 0.85 -8.42 -6.99
C GLN A 23 1.63 -9.39 -7.87
N ASP A 24 2.25 -10.40 -7.29
CA ASP A 24 2.91 -11.46 -8.05
C ASP A 24 1.92 -12.54 -8.50
N ALA A 25 2.41 -13.53 -9.27
CA ALA A 25 1.60 -14.63 -9.77
C ALA A 25 1.07 -15.57 -8.67
N SER A 26 1.66 -15.54 -7.46
CA SER A 26 1.19 -16.30 -6.30
C SER A 26 0.07 -15.57 -5.53
N GLY A 27 -0.15 -14.30 -5.84
CA GLY A 27 -1.11 -13.43 -5.16
C GLY A 27 -0.49 -12.61 -4.02
N ALA A 28 0.82 -12.71 -3.78
CA ALA A 28 1.50 -11.93 -2.76
C ALA A 28 1.69 -10.47 -3.21
N TRP A 29 1.53 -9.53 -2.28
CA TRP A 29 1.66 -8.10 -2.56
C TRP A 29 3.03 -7.56 -2.15
N PHE A 30 3.58 -6.70 -3.01
CA PHE A 30 4.84 -6.01 -2.79
C PHE A 30 4.65 -4.51 -3.01
N ALA A 31 5.09 -3.71 -2.06
CA ALA A 31 5.07 -2.26 -2.13
C ALA A 31 6.50 -1.71 -2.09
N GLU A 32 6.89 -1.02 -3.16
CA GLU A 32 8.07 -0.16 -3.17
C GLU A 32 7.63 1.27 -2.84
N LEU A 33 8.29 1.89 -1.87
CA LEU A 33 7.96 3.24 -1.41
C LEU A 33 9.19 4.13 -1.47
N ARG A 34 9.01 5.37 -1.93
CA ARG A 34 10.09 6.36 -1.94
C ARG A 34 10.37 6.90 -0.55
N SER A 35 9.32 7.06 0.25
CA SER A 35 9.46 7.58 1.60
C SER A 35 10.34 6.68 2.47
N PRO A 36 11.18 7.27 3.33
CA PRO A 36 11.91 6.51 4.33
C PRO A 36 10.95 5.94 5.39
N PRO A 37 11.35 4.88 6.12
CA PRO A 37 10.58 4.32 7.23
C PRO A 37 10.74 5.18 8.50
N ALA A 38 10.56 6.49 8.37
CA ALA A 38 10.70 7.47 9.44
C ALA A 38 9.43 8.32 9.52
N ASP A 39 9.06 8.70 10.74
CA ASP A 39 7.94 9.61 11.05
C ASP A 39 6.59 9.21 10.41
N GLY A 40 6.37 7.90 10.17
CA GLY A 40 5.15 7.40 9.53
C GLY A 40 4.98 7.77 8.05
N LYS A 41 5.99 8.37 7.40
CA LYS A 41 5.93 8.79 5.99
C LYS A 41 5.71 7.61 5.03
N ALA A 42 6.40 6.51 5.26
CA ALA A 42 6.18 5.27 4.51
C ALA A 42 4.74 4.75 4.66
N ASN A 43 4.15 4.81 5.86
CA ASN A 43 2.77 4.34 6.07
C ASN A 43 1.76 5.22 5.34
N ALA A 44 1.93 6.55 5.42
CA ALA A 44 1.06 7.50 4.71
C ALA A 44 1.15 7.32 3.18
N GLU A 45 2.35 7.06 2.65
CA GLU A 45 2.55 6.76 1.24
C GLU A 45 1.90 5.42 0.86
N LEU A 46 2.10 4.37 1.66
CA LEU A 46 1.53 3.04 1.43
C LEU A 46 0.00 3.09 1.37
N ILE A 47 -0.63 3.76 2.35
CA ILE A 47 -2.09 3.95 2.37
C ILE A 47 -2.56 4.65 1.10
N GLY A 48 -1.86 5.69 0.66
CA GLY A 48 -2.17 6.38 -0.58
C GLY A 48 -2.02 5.50 -1.82
N LEU A 49 -1.02 4.62 -1.83
CA LEU A 49 -0.75 3.69 -2.93
C LEU A 49 -1.80 2.60 -3.02
N VAL A 50 -2.17 1.99 -1.89
CA VAL A 50 -3.24 0.99 -1.78
C VAL A 50 -4.57 1.61 -2.18
N ALA A 51 -4.91 2.78 -1.64
CA ALA A 51 -6.14 3.50 -1.95
C ALA A 51 -6.27 3.78 -3.46
N LYS A 52 -5.18 4.25 -4.10
CA LYS A 52 -5.15 4.48 -5.54
C LYS A 52 -5.29 3.18 -6.34
N HIS A 53 -4.68 2.09 -5.90
CA HIS A 53 -4.73 0.81 -6.61
C HIS A 53 -6.12 0.18 -6.58
N PHE A 54 -6.82 0.27 -5.44
CA PHE A 54 -8.16 -0.30 -5.26
C PHE A 54 -9.29 0.70 -5.53
N ASP A 55 -8.97 1.88 -6.06
CA ASP A 55 -9.90 2.97 -6.35
C ASP A 55 -10.84 3.28 -5.17
N CYS A 56 -10.24 3.40 -3.97
CA CYS A 56 -10.99 3.67 -2.75
C CYS A 56 -10.45 4.92 -2.02
N PRO A 57 -11.26 5.56 -1.17
CA PRO A 57 -10.78 6.65 -0.33
C PRO A 57 -9.69 6.16 0.63
N LYS A 58 -8.69 7.00 0.92
CA LYS A 58 -7.63 6.67 1.90
C LYS A 58 -8.19 6.28 3.28
N ALA A 59 -9.30 6.88 3.69
CA ALA A 59 -9.98 6.57 4.95
C ALA A 59 -10.61 5.16 4.99
N ALA A 60 -10.71 4.47 3.84
CA ALA A 60 -11.18 3.09 3.77
C ALA A 60 -10.04 2.07 3.96
N VAL A 61 -8.79 2.51 4.01
CA VAL A 61 -7.60 1.68 4.23
C VAL A 61 -7.14 1.86 5.68
N SER A 62 -6.88 0.75 6.37
CA SER A 62 -6.42 0.72 7.77
C SER A 62 -5.32 -0.31 7.96
#